data_AF-A0A9E0UX18-F1
#
_entry.id   AF-A0A9E0UX18-F1
#
_cell.length_a   1.000
_cell.length_b   1.000
_cell.length_c   1.000
_cell.angle_alpha   90.00
_cell.angle_beta   90.00
_cell.angle_gamma   90.00
#
_symmetry.space_group_name_H-M   'P 1'
#
loop_
_entity.id
_entity.type
_entity.pdbx_description
1 polymer ?
#
loop_
_entity_poly.entity_id
_entity_poly.type
_entity_poly.pdbx_seq_one_letter_code
_entity_poly.pdbx_strand_id
1 'polypeptide(L)'
;MITLSTHEAINRWFTTRGFTQAAFTKGKARITTGSGDAMVVFRLRERPGFNTWYKSVDQGGLIVFEVAVTEPGIRYEGYCPLLVFGVWERKLAFKEKAGGIFAYRAEGWRIAQELRAELERR
;
A
#
# COMPACT_ATOMS: atom_id res chain seq x y z
N MET A 1 -1.90 24.38 8.93
CA MET A 1 -0.58 24.01 9.45
C MET A 1 -0.52 22.52 9.69
N ILE A 2 -0.10 21.77 8.67
CA ILE A 2 0.38 20.40 8.86
C ILE A 2 1.79 20.49 9.43
N THR A 3 1.98 19.96 10.63
CA THR A 3 3.27 19.98 11.32
C THR A 3 4.16 18.84 10.84
N LEU A 4 5.49 19.00 10.99
CA LEU A 4 6.48 17.92 10.83
C LEU A 4 6.07 16.65 11.58
N SER A 5 5.39 16.79 12.72
CA SER A 5 4.87 15.68 13.51
C SER A 5 3.83 14.81 12.77
N THR A 6 3.07 15.35 11.81
CA THR A 6 2.07 14.58 11.05
C THR A 6 2.76 13.61 10.10
N HIS A 7 3.81 14.06 9.40
CA HIS A 7 4.59 13.18 8.51
C HIS A 7 5.26 12.06 9.29
N GLU A 8 5.88 12.38 10.43
CA GLU A 8 6.52 11.39 11.29
C GLU A 8 5.51 10.39 11.87
N ALA A 9 4.32 10.85 12.26
CA ALA A 9 3.26 9.99 12.76
C ALA A 9 2.79 8.99 11.70
N ILE A 10 2.58 9.44 10.46
CA ILE A 10 2.18 8.56 9.36
C ILE A 10 3.28 7.56 9.02
N ASN A 11 4.53 8.02 8.92
CA ASN A 11 5.67 7.13 8.68
C ASN A 11 5.79 6.07 9.77
N ARG A 12 5.63 6.46 11.04
CA ARG A 12 5.64 5.55 12.19
C ARG A 12 4.47 4.56 12.13
N TRP A 13 3.28 5.02 11.77
CA TRP A 13 2.10 4.18 11.68
C TRP A 13 2.27 3.04 10.68
N PHE A 14 2.83 3.34 9.50
CA PHE A 14 3.12 2.34 8.47
C PHE A 14 4.22 1.38 8.88
N THR A 15 5.36 1.91 9.34
CA THR A 15 6.53 1.09 9.72
C THR A 15 6.22 0.12 10.87
N THR A 16 5.48 0.56 11.90
CA THR A 16 5.06 -0.31 13.02
C THR A 16 4.09 -1.43 12.61
N ARG A 17 3.46 -1.33 11.43
CA ARG A 17 2.58 -2.36 10.84
C ARG A 17 3.27 -3.21 9.78
N GLY A 18 4.59 -3.10 9.64
CA GLY A 18 5.38 -3.87 8.70
C GLY A 18 5.30 -3.37 7.25
N PHE A 19 4.85 -2.14 7.02
CA PHE A 19 4.95 -1.52 5.71
C PHE A 19 6.34 -0.96 5.46
N THR A 20 6.77 -1.05 4.21
CA THR A 20 8.01 -0.47 3.69
C THR A 20 7.67 0.65 2.72
N GLN A 21 8.39 1.77 2.80
CA GLN A 21 8.24 2.85 1.81
C GLN A 21 8.89 2.42 0.49
N ALA A 22 8.18 2.57 -0.62
CA ALA A 22 8.70 2.27 -1.95
C ALA A 22 9.77 3.30 -2.34
N ALA A 23 10.95 2.81 -2.71
CA ALA A 23 12.00 3.61 -3.31
C ALA A 23 11.82 3.61 -4.84
N PHE A 24 11.42 4.75 -5.40
CA PHE A 24 11.26 4.90 -6.84
C PHE A 24 12.56 5.35 -7.51
N THR A 25 12.91 4.69 -8.61
CA THR A 25 13.98 5.11 -9.51
C THR A 25 13.38 5.36 -10.89
N LYS A 26 13.48 6.59 -11.40
CA LYS A 26 12.87 7.01 -12.67
C LYS A 26 11.36 6.70 -12.72
N GLY A 27 10.63 7.00 -11.64
CA GLY A 27 9.18 6.83 -11.55
C GLY A 27 8.70 5.38 -11.37
N LYS A 28 9.59 4.42 -11.11
CA LYS A 28 9.25 3.00 -10.96
C LYS A 28 9.93 2.37 -9.74
N ALA A 29 9.21 1.49 -9.05
CA ALA A 29 9.74 0.67 -7.96
C ALA A 29 9.46 -0.80 -8.27
N ARG A 30 10.48 -1.66 -8.14
CA ARG A 30 10.36 -3.11 -8.34
C ARG A 30 10.27 -3.78 -6.98
N ILE A 31 9.14 -4.41 -6.68
CA ILE A 31 8.89 -5.12 -5.43
C ILE A 31 8.82 -6.61 -5.72
N THR A 32 9.58 -7.39 -4.97
CA THR A 32 9.63 -8.85 -5.14
C THR A 32 9.04 -9.51 -3.91
N THR A 33 8.06 -10.39 -4.11
CA THR A 33 7.39 -11.15 -3.04
C THR A 33 7.53 -12.65 -3.31
N GLY A 34 7.37 -13.47 -2.26
CA GLY A 34 7.42 -14.93 -2.35
C GLY A 34 6.03 -15.55 -2.22
N SER A 35 5.78 -16.60 -2.99
CA SER A 35 4.60 -17.47 -2.90
C SER A 35 5.04 -18.93 -3.04
N GLY A 36 5.33 -19.59 -1.91
CA GLY A 36 6.01 -20.89 -1.92
C GLY A 36 7.37 -20.78 -2.62
N ASP A 37 7.59 -21.62 -3.63
CA ASP A 37 8.81 -21.62 -4.45
C ASP A 37 8.80 -20.59 -5.60
N ALA A 38 7.69 -19.88 -5.79
CA ALA A 38 7.54 -18.89 -6.86
C ALA A 38 7.82 -17.46 -6.37
N MET A 39 8.54 -16.70 -7.19
CA MET A 39 8.75 -15.26 -6.99
C MET A 39 7.76 -14.46 -7.82
N VAL A 40 7.07 -13.50 -7.20
CA VAL A 40 6.17 -12.56 -7.88
C VAL A 40 6.83 -11.17 -7.86
N VAL A 41 6.85 -10.50 -9.01
CA VAL A 41 7.54 -9.22 -9.18
C VAL A 41 6.56 -8.14 -9.60
N PHE A 42 6.23 -7.22 -8.69
CA PHE A 42 5.42 -6.04 -8.97
C PHE A 42 6.29 -4.83 -9.37
N ARG A 43 5.73 -3.95 -10.19
CA ARG A 43 6.31 -2.74 -10.77
C ARG A 43 5.41 -1.55 -10.48
N LEU A 44 5.49 -1.08 -9.25
CA LEU A 44 4.76 0.11 -8.83
C LEU A 44 5.23 1.33 -9.64
N ARG A 45 4.29 2.21 -9.98
CA ARG A 45 4.56 3.48 -10.63
C ARG A 45 4.43 4.58 -9.60
N GLU A 46 5.39 5.49 -9.60
CA GLU A 46 5.38 6.65 -8.73
C GLU A 46 4.17 7.52 -9.06
N ARG A 47 3.43 7.92 -8.01
CA ARG A 47 2.36 8.90 -8.12
C ARG A 47 2.88 10.23 -7.61
N PRO A 48 2.97 11.27 -8.46
CA PRO A 48 3.47 12.57 -8.03
C PRO A 48 2.71 13.12 -6.83
N GLY A 49 3.45 13.55 -5.80
CA GLY A 49 2.89 14.10 -4.55
C GLY A 49 2.41 13.06 -3.54
N PHE A 50 2.64 11.76 -3.77
CA PHE A 50 2.27 10.70 -2.84
C PHE A 50 3.49 9.87 -2.45
N ASN A 51 3.62 9.60 -1.15
CA ASN A 51 4.50 8.56 -0.63
C ASN A 51 3.80 7.20 -0.79
N THR A 52 4.48 6.24 -1.41
CA THR A 52 3.93 4.89 -1.57
C THR A 52 4.49 3.96 -0.50
N TRP A 53 3.62 3.30 0.23
CA TRP A 53 3.91 2.29 1.24
C TRP A 53 3.39 0.95 0.76
N TYR A 54 4.17 -0.11 0.95
CA TYR A 54 3.75 -1.46 0.60
C TYR A 54 4.01 -2.43 1.73
N LYS A 55 3.18 -3.47 1.82
CA LYS A 55 3.36 -4.62 2.69
C LYS A 55 3.16 -5.88 1.87
N SER A 56 4.15 -6.76 1.89
CA SER A 56 4.02 -8.11 1.33
C SER A 56 3.11 -8.94 2.23
N VAL A 57 2.27 -9.75 1.61
CA VAL A 57 1.35 -10.65 2.29
C VAL A 57 1.51 -12.06 1.75
N ASP A 58 0.86 -13.02 2.40
CA ASP A 58 0.88 -14.42 2.00
C ASP A 58 0.46 -14.62 0.54
N GLN A 59 0.91 -15.75 -0.03
CA GLN A 59 0.71 -16.10 -1.44
C GLN A 59 1.33 -15.10 -2.43
N GLY A 60 2.32 -14.32 -2.00
CA GLY A 60 3.03 -13.35 -2.84
C GLY A 60 2.20 -12.12 -3.18
N GLY A 61 1.11 -11.85 -2.47
CA GLY A 61 0.33 -10.63 -2.67
C GLY A 61 1.04 -9.37 -2.16
N LEU A 62 0.48 -8.22 -2.51
CA LEU A 62 0.96 -6.92 -2.05
C LEU A 62 -0.22 -6.04 -1.64
N ILE A 63 -0.11 -5.38 -0.49
CA ILE A 63 -1.00 -4.30 -0.06
C ILE A 63 -0.23 -3.00 -0.26
N VAL A 64 -0.82 -2.04 -0.98
CA VAL A 64 -0.19 -0.76 -1.29
C VAL A 64 -1.07 0.38 -0.81
N PHE A 65 -0.45 1.36 -0.17
CA PHE A 65 -1.05 2.65 0.14
C PHE A 65 -0.24 3.76 -0.53
N GLU A 66 -0.91 4.62 -1.28
CA GLU A 66 -0.37 5.89 -1.75
C GLU A 66 -0.91 6.98 -0.82
N VAL A 67 -0.04 7.72 -0.14
CA VAL A 67 -0.42 8.72 0.86
C VAL A 67 0.20 10.08 0.53
N ALA A 68 -0.65 11.09 0.39
CA ALA A 68 -0.27 12.49 0.24
C ALA A 68 -0.64 13.25 1.50
N VAL A 69 0.33 13.94 2.09
CA VAL A 69 0.12 14.83 3.23
C VAL A 69 0.20 16.26 2.66
N THR A 70 -0.95 16.93 2.52
CA THR A 70 -1.07 18.25 1.87
C THR A 70 -1.97 19.14 2.70
N GLU A 71 -1.81 20.46 2.77
CA GLU A 71 -2.92 21.29 3.27
C GLU A 71 -4.09 21.16 2.28
N PRO A 72 -5.32 20.75 2.65
CA PRO A 72 -5.99 20.82 3.98
C PRO A 72 -6.02 19.52 4.82
N GLY A 73 -5.37 18.43 4.42
CA GLY A 73 -5.36 17.18 5.18
C GLY A 73 -4.62 16.02 4.50
N ILE A 74 -4.79 14.82 5.07
CA ILE A 74 -4.16 13.60 4.56
C ILE A 74 -5.09 12.96 3.54
N ARG A 75 -4.58 12.75 2.32
CA ARG A 75 -5.26 11.99 1.27
C ARG A 75 -4.55 10.67 1.08
N TYR A 76 -5.31 9.59 0.96
CA TYR A 76 -4.72 8.29 0.68
C TYR A 76 -5.59 7.45 -0.24
N GLU A 77 -4.94 6.54 -0.97
CA GLU A 77 -5.58 5.49 -1.75
C GLU A 77 -4.90 4.16 -1.45
N GLY A 78 -5.72 3.14 -1.17
CA GLY A 78 -5.26 1.80 -0.88
C GLY A 78 -5.70 0.82 -1.97
N TYR A 79 -4.78 -0.02 -2.43
CA TYR A 79 -5.06 -1.05 -3.43
C TYR A 79 -4.13 -2.25 -3.27
N CYS A 80 -4.49 -3.33 -3.93
CA CYS A 80 -3.61 -4.46 -4.11
C CYS A 80 -3.31 -4.65 -5.60
N PRO A 81 -2.05 -4.58 -6.05
CA PRO A 81 -1.74 -4.89 -7.43
C PRO A 81 -1.97 -6.38 -7.69
N LEU A 82 -2.57 -6.67 -8.84
CA LEU A 82 -2.69 -8.01 -9.39
C LEU A 82 -1.87 -8.09 -10.66
N LEU A 83 -1.03 -9.11 -10.74
CA LEU A 83 -0.32 -9.48 -11.94
C LEU A 83 -1.19 -10.35 -12.83
N VAL A 84 -1.49 -9.85 -14.03
CA VAL A 84 -2.29 -10.51 -15.06
C VAL A 84 -1.33 -10.91 -16.19
N PHE A 85 -1.28 -12.21 -16.50
CA PHE A 85 -0.38 -12.80 -17.49
C PHE A 85 1.11 -12.46 -17.29
N GLY A 86 1.58 -12.30 -16.04
CA GLY A 86 3.01 -12.09 -15.75
C GLY A 86 3.59 -10.72 -16.15
N VAL A 87 2.80 -9.86 -16.81
CA VAL A 87 3.30 -8.58 -17.37
C VAL A 87 2.38 -7.39 -17.06
N TRP A 88 1.08 -7.63 -16.92
CA TRP A 88 0.09 -6.56 -16.78
C TRP A 88 -0.28 -6.36 -15.31
N GLU A 89 -0.27 -5.12 -14.85
CA GLU A 89 -0.64 -4.80 -13.47
C GLU A 89 -1.98 -4.12 -13.40
N ARG A 90 -2.88 -4.69 -12.61
CA ARG A 90 -4.18 -4.10 -12.30
C ARG A 90 -4.23 -3.73 -10.82
N LYS A 91 -4.57 -2.47 -10.51
CA LYS A 91 -4.89 -2.06 -9.14
C LYS A 91 -6.26 -2.61 -8.77
N LEU A 92 -6.32 -3.53 -7.81
CA LEU A 92 -7.58 -4.00 -7.23
C LEU A 92 -7.87 -3.21 -5.96
N ALA A 93 -9.04 -2.58 -5.90
CA ALA A 93 -9.50 -1.95 -4.67
C ALA A 93 -9.61 -2.97 -3.53
N PHE A 94 -9.35 -2.51 -2.31
CA PHE A 94 -9.67 -3.27 -1.11
C PHE A 94 -11.15 -3.62 -1.05
N LYS A 95 -11.47 -4.75 -0.42
CA LYS A 95 -12.84 -5.22 -0.31
C LYS A 95 -13.03 -5.98 1.00
N GLU A 96 -13.98 -5.56 1.81
CA GLU A 96 -14.30 -6.15 3.12
C GLU A 96 -14.43 -7.68 3.04
N LYS A 97 -15.18 -8.16 2.04
CA LYS A 97 -15.36 -9.59 1.77
C LYS A 97 -14.72 -9.95 0.44
N ALA A 98 -13.52 -10.53 0.50
CA ALA A 98 -12.82 -11.09 -0.64
C ALA A 98 -12.68 -12.61 -0.44
N GLY A 99 -13.00 -13.40 -1.46
CA GLY A 99 -12.94 -14.86 -1.38
C GLY A 99 -11.60 -15.43 -1.84
N GLY A 100 -11.25 -16.61 -1.29
CA GLY A 100 -10.17 -17.47 -1.77
C GLY A 100 -8.82 -16.77 -1.91
N ILE A 101 -8.24 -16.86 -3.13
CA ILE A 101 -6.94 -16.30 -3.51
C ILE A 101 -6.80 -14.79 -3.31
N PHE A 102 -7.92 -14.06 -3.14
CA PHE A 102 -7.93 -12.61 -2.96
C PHE A 102 -8.14 -12.18 -1.50
N ALA A 103 -7.99 -13.09 -0.52
CA ALA A 103 -8.17 -12.80 0.90
C ALA A 103 -7.36 -11.57 1.38
N TYR A 104 -6.19 -11.32 0.78
CA TYR A 104 -5.38 -10.15 1.06
C TYR A 104 -6.07 -8.80 0.79
N ARG A 105 -7.10 -8.76 -0.06
CA ARG A 105 -7.91 -7.54 -0.27
C ARG A 105 -8.80 -7.22 0.93
N ALA A 106 -9.21 -8.24 1.69
CA ALA A 106 -9.93 -8.07 2.95
C ALA A 106 -8.98 -7.61 4.05
N GLU A 107 -7.75 -8.12 4.08
CA GLU A 107 -6.70 -7.59 4.96
C GLU A 107 -6.43 -6.11 4.65
N GLY A 108 -6.23 -5.75 3.38
CA GLY A 108 -6.06 -4.36 2.97
C GLY A 108 -7.23 -3.48 3.37
N TRP A 109 -8.46 -3.98 3.27
CA TRP A 109 -9.66 -3.26 3.73
C TRP A 109 -9.63 -3.00 5.24
N ARG A 110 -9.31 -4.01 6.05
CA ARG A 110 -9.21 -3.86 7.52
C ARG A 110 -8.15 -2.83 7.90
N ILE A 111 -6.96 -2.92 7.29
CA ILE A 111 -5.87 -1.97 7.52
C ILE A 111 -6.28 -0.55 7.10
N ALA A 112 -7.04 -0.40 6.01
CA ALA A 112 -7.55 0.90 5.58
C ALA A 112 -8.56 1.51 6.57
N GLN A 113 -9.38 0.69 7.24
CA GLN A 113 -10.25 1.17 8.31
C GLN A 113 -9.44 1.61 9.54
N GLU A 114 -8.39 0.88 9.90
CA GLU A 114 -7.49 1.29 11.00
C GLU A 114 -6.78 2.60 10.70
N LEU A 115 -6.29 2.77 9.47
CA LEU A 115 -5.67 4.03 9.05
C LEU A 115 -6.69 5.16 9.13
N ARG A 116 -7.90 4.95 8.60
CA ARG A 116 -8.97 5.95 8.65
C ARG A 116 -9.26 6.40 10.08
N ALA A 117 -9.45 5.44 11.00
CA ALA A 117 -9.73 5.73 12.40
C ALA A 117 -8.57 6.47 13.09
N GLU A 118 -7.32 6.14 12.75
CA GLU A 118 -6.16 6.89 13.24
C GLU A 118 -6.13 8.34 12.72
N LEU A 119 -6.48 8.54 11.45
CA LEU A 119 -6.52 9.85 10.82
C LEU A 119 -7.66 10.72 11.39
N GLU A 120 -8.81 10.15 11.68
CA GLU A 120 -9.97 10.87 12.24
C GLU A 120 -9.76 11.29 13.71
N ARG A 121 -8.83 10.66 14.44
CA ARG A 121 -8.47 11.03 15.82
C ARG A 121 -7.51 12.22 15.91
N ARG A 122 -7.00 12.71 14.78
CA ARG A 122 -5.96 13.75 14.68
C ARG A 122 -6.52 15.02 14.08
#